data_AF-A0A2N2RZ86-F1
#
_entry.id   AF-A0A2N2RZ86-F1
#
_cell.length_a   1.000
_cell.length_b   1.000
_cell.length_c   1.000
_cell.angle_alpha   90.00
_cell.angle_beta   90.00
_cell.angle_gamma   90.00
#
_symmetry.space_group_name_H-M   'P 1'
#
loop_
_entity.id
_entity.type
_entity.pdbx_description
1 polymer ?
#
loop_
_entity_poly.entity_id
_entity_poly.type
_entity_poly.pdbx_seq_one_letter_code
_entity_poly.pdbx_strand_id
1 'polypeptide(L)'
;MEHNRRKFSRISFQTEASLFLPDGEYVVEVLDLSLKGALIHPNANVFITVGTNCTLKIQLDHTGASIRMDATVVHHLANYYGLYCRDIDLDSVTHLRRLVELNLGDEALADREFALLRES
;
A
#
# COMPACT_ATOMS: atom_id res chain seq x y z
N MET A 1 -20.16 -18.31 -6.55
CA MET A 1 -19.04 -18.02 -7.47
C MET A 1 -18.37 -16.76 -6.96
N GLU A 2 -17.49 -16.91 -5.97
CA GLU A 2 -16.85 -15.78 -5.31
C GLU A 2 -15.77 -15.25 -6.24
N HIS A 3 -16.10 -14.19 -6.98
CA HIS A 3 -15.20 -13.57 -7.94
C HIS A 3 -14.00 -12.99 -7.19
N ASN A 4 -12.92 -13.77 -7.09
CA ASN A 4 -11.60 -13.24 -6.74
C ASN A 4 -11.12 -12.36 -7.90
N ARG A 5 -11.64 -11.13 -7.95
CA ARG A 5 -11.36 -10.06 -8.93
C ARG A 5 -10.11 -9.27 -8.57
N ARG A 6 -9.30 -9.76 -7.62
CA ARG A 6 -8.04 -9.11 -7.26
C ARG A 6 -7.04 -9.38 -8.38
N LYS A 7 -6.88 -8.38 -9.25
CA LYS A 7 -5.90 -8.41 -10.34
C LYS A 7 -4.45 -8.27 -9.86
N PHE A 8 -4.26 -7.75 -8.65
CA PHE A 8 -2.97 -7.49 -8.04
C PHE A 8 -2.82 -8.30 -6.76
N SER A 9 -1.65 -8.88 -6.61
CA SER A 9 -1.23 -9.76 -5.53
C SER A 9 -0.85 -8.88 -4.34
N ARG A 10 -1.32 -9.30 -3.16
CA ARG A 10 -0.97 -8.69 -1.89
C ARG A 10 0.14 -9.50 -1.27
N ILE A 11 1.20 -8.81 -0.89
CA ILE A 11 2.30 -9.38 -0.12
C ILE A 11 2.12 -8.98 1.34
N SER A 12 2.35 -9.93 2.25
CA SER A 12 2.39 -9.62 3.67
C SER A 12 3.62 -8.79 3.96
N PHE A 13 3.45 -7.61 4.54
CA PHE A 13 4.54 -6.67 4.77
C PHE A 13 4.30 -5.90 6.05
N GLN A 14 4.72 -6.50 7.17
CA GLN A 14 4.54 -5.99 8.53
C GLN A 14 5.63 -4.96 8.84
N THR A 15 5.30 -3.68 8.68
CA THR A 15 6.23 -2.60 8.99
C THR A 15 5.50 -1.36 9.47
N GLU A 16 6.19 -0.55 10.27
CA GLU A 16 5.69 0.76 10.69
C GLU A 16 5.82 1.77 9.55
N ALA A 17 4.79 2.61 9.40
CA ALA A 17 4.71 3.64 8.38
C ALA A 17 4.04 4.90 8.92
N SER A 18 4.26 6.01 8.21
CA SER A 18 3.55 7.26 8.46
C SER A 18 2.38 7.39 7.49
N LEU A 19 1.19 7.64 8.03
CA LEU A 19 0.00 8.01 7.29
C LEU A 19 -0.27 9.50 7.46
N PHE A 20 -0.21 10.25 6.36
CA PHE A 20 -0.54 11.66 6.32
C PHE A 20 -2.00 11.82 5.88
N LEU A 21 -2.81 12.36 6.78
CA LEU A 21 -4.21 12.73 6.55
C LEU A 21 -4.35 14.26 6.53
N PRO A 22 -5.50 14.81 6.09
CA PRO A 22 -5.73 16.26 6.10
C PRO A 22 -5.63 16.90 7.49
N ASP A 23 -5.85 16.12 8.55
CA ASP A 23 -5.84 16.54 9.95
C ASP A 23 -4.50 16.29 10.68
N GLY A 24 -3.57 15.54 10.08
CA GLY A 24 -2.26 15.32 10.68
C GLY A 24 -1.52 14.08 10.20
N GLU A 25 -0.44 13.75 10.91
CA GLU A 25 0.36 12.55 10.70
C GLU A 25 0.03 11.50 11.78
N TYR A 26 -0.12 10.26 11.34
CA TYR A 26 -0.43 9.12 12.20
C TYR A 26 0.55 7.98 11.94
N VAL A 27 1.06 7.39 13.02
CA VAL A 27 1.85 6.17 12.94
C VAL A 27 0.92 4.98 12.78
N VAL A 28 1.17 4.17 11.75
CA VAL A 28 0.36 3.01 11.39
C VAL A 28 1.25 1.82 11.10
N GLU A 29 0.74 0.62 11.32
CA GLU A 29 1.34 -0.63 10.87
C GLU A 29 0.75 -0.99 9.50
N VAL A 30 1.61 -1.20 8.50
CA VAL A 30 1.23 -1.83 7.23
C VAL A 30 1.19 -3.33 7.46
N LEU A 31 0.13 -3.99 6.98
CA LEU A 31 -0.07 -5.43 7.16
C LEU A 31 0.10 -6.18 5.84
N ASP A 32 -0.49 -5.62 4.78
CA ASP A 32 -0.29 -6.09 3.42
C ASP A 32 -0.16 -4.93 2.45
N LEU A 33 0.61 -5.16 1.39
CA LEU A 33 0.89 -4.17 0.36
C LEU A 33 0.71 -4.79 -1.03
N SER A 34 0.25 -3.98 -1.97
CA SER A 34 0.13 -4.32 -3.38
C SER A 34 0.33 -3.08 -4.23
N LEU A 35 0.50 -3.26 -5.54
CA LEU A 35 0.64 -2.14 -6.47
C LEU A 35 -0.62 -1.24 -6.56
N LYS A 36 -1.80 -1.74 -6.17
CA LYS A 36 -3.06 -0.97 -6.15
C LYS A 36 -3.50 -0.51 -4.78
N GLY A 37 -2.73 -0.74 -3.73
CA GLY A 37 -3.13 -0.32 -2.39
C GLY A 37 -2.48 -1.10 -1.26
N ALA A 38 -2.91 -0.78 -0.05
CA ALA A 38 -2.37 -1.33 1.18
C ALA A 38 -3.48 -1.63 2.18
N LEU A 39 -3.20 -2.51 3.14
CA LEU A 39 -4.00 -2.66 4.36
C LEU A 39 -3.16 -2.16 5.52
N ILE A 40 -3.74 -1.27 6.33
CA ILE A 40 -3.07 -0.69 7.49
C ILE A 40 -3.88 -0.85 8.77
N HIS A 41 -3.20 -0.78 9.90
CA HIS A 41 -3.74 -0.73 11.23
C HIS A 41 -3.11 0.46 11.99
N PRO A 42 -3.87 1.51 12.32
CA PRO A 42 -3.34 2.62 13.10
C PRO A 42 -2.93 2.20 14.50
N ASN A 43 -1.78 2.69 14.99
CA ASN A 43 -1.30 2.38 16.34
C ASN A 43 -2.12 3.08 17.44
N ALA A 44 -2.86 4.13 17.07
CA ALA A 44 -3.76 4.86 17.94
C ALA A 44 -5.21 4.63 17.54
N ASN A 45 -6.13 4.88 18.47
CA ASN A 45 -7.57 4.77 18.24
C ASN A 45 -8.05 5.95 17.38
N VAL A 46 -7.87 5.85 16.06
CA VAL A 46 -8.21 6.88 15.07
C VAL A 46 -9.40 6.40 14.26
N PHE A 47 -10.34 7.29 13.98
CA PHE A 47 -11.42 7.05 13.04
C PHE A 47 -11.17 7.81 11.75
N ILE A 48 -10.90 7.11 10.66
CA ILE A 48 -10.65 7.72 9.34
C ILE A 48 -11.87 7.48 8.46
N THR A 49 -12.49 8.57 7.99
CA THR A 49 -13.66 8.48 7.12
C THR A 49 -13.30 7.81 5.79
N VAL A 50 -14.10 6.83 5.35
CA VAL A 50 -13.98 6.25 4.01
C VAL A 50 -14.20 7.33 2.95
N GLY A 51 -13.36 7.35 1.93
CA GLY A 51 -13.30 8.41 0.92
C GLY A 51 -12.24 9.47 1.23
N THR A 52 -11.63 9.46 2.41
CA THR A 52 -10.55 10.40 2.76
C THR A 52 -9.31 10.14 1.92
N ASN A 53 -8.77 11.21 1.36
CA ASN A 53 -7.48 11.18 0.67
C ASN A 53 -6.35 11.26 1.69
N CYS A 54 -5.35 10.42 1.53
CA CYS A 54 -4.18 10.33 2.37
C CYS A 54 -2.91 10.08 1.54
N THR A 55 -1.76 10.20 2.20
CA THR A 55 -0.48 9.71 1.69
C THR A 55 0.08 8.70 2.69
N LEU A 56 0.40 7.49 2.24
CA LEU A 56 1.14 6.50 3.00
C LEU A 56 2.64 6.63 2.66
N LYS A 57 3.49 6.72 3.69
CA LYS A 57 4.95 6.73 3.55
C LYS A 57 5.56 5.59 4.36
N ILE A 58 6.23 4.68 3.66
CA ILE A 58 6.89 3.51 4.24
C ILE A 58 8.40 3.69 4.06
N GLN A 59 9.17 3.62 5.15
CA GLN A 59 10.63 3.60 5.05
C GLN A 59 11.12 2.17 4.87
N LEU A 60 11.93 1.93 3.83
CA LEU A 60 12.45 0.60 3.51
C LEU A 60 13.82 0.34 4.12
N ASP A 61 14.62 1.39 4.30
CA ASP A 61 15.93 1.31 4.91
C ASP A 61 16.28 2.60 5.67
N HIS A 62 17.39 2.56 6.39
CA HIS A 62 17.92 3.72 7.12
C HIS A 62 18.72 4.68 6.22
N THR A 63 18.93 4.32 4.94
CA THR A 63 19.74 5.09 3.99
C THR A 63 18.93 6.06 3.14
N GLY A 64 17.59 5.98 3.22
CA GLY A 64 16.66 6.96 2.65
C GLY A 64 15.68 6.37 1.63
N ALA A 65 15.73 5.07 1.32
CA ALA A 65 14.76 4.45 0.43
C ALA A 65 13.38 4.43 1.11
N SER A 66 12.38 4.95 0.41
CA SER A 66 11.01 4.99 0.92
C SER A 66 10.00 4.82 -0.19
N ILE A 67 8.84 4.25 0.14
CA ILE A 67 7.68 4.19 -0.73
C ILE A 67 6.72 5.27 -0.27
N ARG A 68 6.39 6.21 -1.16
CA ARG A 68 5.33 7.20 -0.99
C ARG A 68 4.17 6.84 -1.92
N MET A 69 2.99 6.64 -1.34
CA MET A 69 1.78 6.27 -2.06
C MET A 69 0.65 7.24 -1.72
N ASP A 70 0.13 7.95 -2.71
CA ASP A 70 -1.08 8.74 -2.56
C ASP A 70 -2.30 7.83 -2.71
N ALA A 71 -3.12 7.74 -1.67
CA ALA A 71 -4.16 6.73 -1.56
C ALA A 71 -5.48 7.27 -0.99
N THR A 72 -6.59 6.61 -1.30
CA THR A 72 -7.91 6.89 -0.69
C THR A 72 -8.26 5.76 0.26
N VAL A 73 -8.79 6.09 1.43
CA VAL A 73 -9.42 5.08 2.30
C VAL A 73 -10.68 4.56 1.62
N VAL A 74 -10.74 3.27 1.27
CA VAL A 74 -11.87 2.68 0.53
C VAL A 74 -12.74 1.77 1.36
N HIS A 75 -12.23 1.26 2.48
CA HIS A 75 -13.04 0.53 3.45
C HIS A 75 -12.43 0.61 4.84
N HIS A 76 -13.27 0.39 5.84
CA HIS A 76 -12.91 0.27 7.23
C HIS A 76 -13.61 -0.96 7.81
N LEU A 77 -12.84 -1.85 8.44
CA LEU A 77 -13.37 -3.04 9.12
C LEU A 77 -12.66 -3.21 10.47
N ALA A 78 -13.43 -3.15 11.56
CA ALA A 78 -12.91 -3.13 12.93
C ALA A 78 -11.94 -1.97 13.16
N ASN A 79 -10.62 -2.22 13.17
CA ASN A 79 -9.58 -1.20 13.27
C ASN A 79 -8.68 -1.15 12.01
N TYR A 80 -9.03 -1.90 10.96
CA TYR A 80 -8.24 -2.01 9.75
C TYR A 80 -8.79 -1.11 8.66
N TYR A 81 -7.88 -0.41 7.97
CA TYR A 81 -8.22 0.49 6.88
C TYR A 81 -7.62 0.00 5.58
N GLY A 82 -8.49 -0.17 4.58
CA GLY A 82 -8.08 -0.46 3.22
C GLY A 82 -7.79 0.82 2.48
N LEU A 83 -6.60 0.90 1.92
CA LEU A 83 -6.15 2.00 1.08
C LEU A 83 -6.18 1.57 -0.39
N TYR A 84 -6.70 2.44 -1.25
CA TYR A 84 -6.60 2.32 -2.69
C TYR A 84 -5.58 3.32 -3.23
N CYS A 85 -4.54 2.83 -3.88
CA CYS A 85 -3.51 3.63 -4.52
C CYS A 85 -4.14 4.45 -5.65
N ARG A 86 -4.10 5.78 -5.52
CA ARG A 86 -4.47 6.71 -6.59
C ARG A 86 -3.26 7.04 -7.46
N ASP A 87 -2.14 7.30 -6.82
CA ASP A 87 -0.90 7.68 -7.49
C ASP A 87 0.30 7.21 -6.67
N ILE A 88 1.39 6.89 -7.38
CA ILE A 88 2.65 6.47 -6.81
C ILE A 88 3.75 6.95 -7.75
N ASP A 89 4.78 7.59 -7.20
CA ASP A 89 5.87 8.09 -8.02
C ASP A 89 6.76 6.95 -8.55
N LEU A 90 7.56 7.24 -9.58
CA LEU A 90 8.38 6.26 -10.27
C LEU A 90 9.41 5.55 -9.37
N ASP A 91 10.02 6.27 -8.43
CA ASP A 91 11.00 5.70 -7.50
C ASP A 91 10.28 4.77 -6.51
N SER A 92 9.17 5.23 -5.95
CA SER A 92 8.32 4.44 -5.05
C SER A 92 7.77 3.17 -5.70
N VAL A 93 7.33 3.23 -6.96
CA VAL A 93 6.80 2.03 -7.65
C VAL A 93 7.91 1.04 -8.00
N THR A 94 9.13 1.54 -8.28
CA THR A 94 10.30 0.67 -8.51
C THR A 94 10.68 -0.08 -7.25
N HIS A 95 10.72 0.61 -6.11
CA HIS A 95 10.94 0.01 -4.80
C HIS A 95 9.86 -1.01 -4.44
N LEU A 96 8.58 -0.65 -4.65
CA LEU A 96 7.46 -1.55 -4.39
C LEU A 96 7.51 -2.79 -5.27
N ARG A 97 7.81 -2.63 -6.57
CA ARG A 97 7.98 -3.75 -7.50
C ARG A 97 9.06 -4.70 -7.01
N ARG A 98 10.23 -4.17 -6.62
CA ARG A 98 11.32 -4.99 -6.09
C ARG A 98 10.91 -5.75 -4.83
N LEU A 99 10.14 -5.11 -3.96
CA LEU A 99 9.63 -5.70 -2.74
C LEU A 99 8.66 -6.86 -3.04
N VAL A 100 7.79 -6.68 -4.02
CA VAL A 100 6.87 -7.72 -4.52
C VAL A 100 7.65 -8.88 -5.16
N GLU A 101 8.64 -8.60 -6.02
CA GLU A 101 9.53 -9.62 -6.61
C GLU A 101 10.17 -10.50 -5.54
N LEU A 102 10.76 -9.88 -4.52
CA LEU A 102 11.45 -10.57 -3.43
C LEU A 102 10.51 -11.44 -2.60
N ASN A 103 9.28 -10.97 -2.36
CA ASN A 103 8.29 -11.71 -1.56
C ASN A 103 7.60 -12.83 -2.36
N LEU A 104 7.42 -12.67 -3.68
CA LEU A 104 6.84 -13.71 -4.54
C LEU A 104 7.87 -14.76 -4.96
N GLY A 105 9.16 -14.43 -4.91
CA GLY A 105 10.25 -15.34 -5.32
C GLY A 105 10.29 -15.63 -6.84
N ASP A 106 9.48 -14.92 -7.63
CA ASP A 106 9.34 -15.10 -9.08
C ASP A 106 9.18 -13.73 -9.76
N GLU A 107 10.21 -13.33 -10.50
CA GLU A 107 10.27 -12.08 -11.25
C GLU A 107 9.17 -11.98 -12.30
N ALA A 108 8.77 -13.11 -12.92
CA ALA A 108 7.75 -13.13 -13.96
C ALA A 108 6.35 -12.78 -13.42
N LEU A 109 6.08 -13.04 -12.15
CA LEU A 109 4.81 -12.66 -11.50
C LEU A 109 4.76 -11.16 -11.24
N ALA A 110 5.87 -10.56 -10.80
CA ALA A 110 5.94 -9.12 -10.59
C ALA A 110 5.83 -8.34 -11.91
N ASP A 111 6.45 -8.84 -12.99
CA ASP A 111 6.31 -8.25 -14.33
C ASP A 111 4.85 -8.23 -14.81
N ARG A 112 4.10 -9.31 -14.56
CA ARG A 112 2.67 -9.36 -14.88
C ARG A 112 1.87 -8.32 -14.11
N GLU A 113 2.15 -8.16 -12.81
CA GLU A 113 1.48 -7.14 -12.00
C GLU A 113 1.79 -5.72 -12.53
N PHE A 114 3.06 -5.48 -12.89
CA PHE A 114 3.46 -4.18 -13.43
C PHE A 114 2.85 -3.90 -14.81
N ALA A 115 2.70 -4.92 -15.65
CA ALA A 115 1.99 -4.80 -16.92
C ALA A 115 0.52 -4.41 -16.71
N LEU A 116 -0.17 -5.00 -15.73
CA LEU A 116 -1.56 -4.69 -15.41
C LEU A 116 -1.75 -3.24 -14.93
N LEU A 117 -0.75 -2.64 -14.28
CA LEU A 117 -0.78 -1.21 -13.93
C LEU A 117 -0.83 -0.31 -15.18
N ARG A 118 -0.11 -0.67 -16.25
CA ARG A 118 -0.04 0.11 -17.50
C ARG A 118 -1.33 0.06 -18.32
N GLU A 119 -2.16 -0.96 -18.10
CA GLU A 119 -3.43 -1.18 -18.79
C GLU A 119 -4.65 -0.65 -18.00
N SER A 120 -4.44 -0.10 -16.80
CA SER A 120 -5.50 0.35 -15.88
C SER A 120 -5.84 1.82 -16.02
#